data_AF-A0A382UML0-F1
#
_entry.id   AF-A0A382UML0-F1
#
_cell.length_a   1.000
_cell.length_b   1.000
_cell.length_c   1.000
_cell.angle_alpha   90.00
_cell.angle_beta   90.00
_cell.angle_gamma   90.00
#
_symmetry.space_group_name_H-M   'P 1'
#
loop_
_entity.id
_entity.type
_entity.pdbx_description
1 polymer ?
#
loop_
_entity_poly.entity_id
_entity_poly.type
_entity_poly.pdbx_seq_one_letter_code
_entity_poly.pdbx_strand_id
1 'polypeptide(L)'
;IQDHVSRFEVMEDSYLRERGNDIKDIGVRILGHLEKTDRRKMHFPRDAILVGNDLSVGDLAAVPLSRLKALVSGRGSVNSHLAILAEALGIPTAMGVQDLPMELIDGGTMIVDGFQGNLITAPTNSQKAYYDKVQKEELDLQRDLEGIKNLSCRTPDGRRTLLWVNTGLLSDVAKSLDRGAEGVGLYRTEVYFMMNEAFPTEEEQRLIYREHMQAFSPYPVTMRTLDIGGDKSLPYFPIKEENPFLGWRGIRVSLDHPEIFLAQIRAMIRASEGIESYLRIMLPMVSSVSE
;
A
#
# COMPACT_ATOMS: atom_id res chain seq x y z
N ILE A 1 -30.09 -9.56 -1.37
CA ILE A 1 -28.75 -8.89 -1.43
C ILE A 1 -28.91 -7.43 -1.83
N GLN A 2 -29.49 -7.12 -2.99
CA GLN A 2 -29.70 -5.72 -3.43
C GLN A 2 -30.43 -4.84 -2.39
N ASP A 3 -31.49 -5.35 -1.75
CA ASP A 3 -32.19 -4.64 -0.66
C ASP A 3 -31.32 -4.37 0.58
N HIS A 4 -30.33 -5.22 0.85
CA HIS A 4 -29.39 -4.99 1.94
C HIS A 4 -28.33 -3.97 1.52
N VAL A 5 -27.75 -4.10 0.32
CA VAL A 5 -26.76 -3.16 -0.22
C VAL A 5 -27.33 -1.74 -0.30
N SER A 6 -28.54 -1.57 -0.82
CA SER A 6 -29.19 -0.26 -0.93
C SER A 6 -29.50 0.37 0.45
N ARG A 7 -29.75 -0.43 1.50
CA ARG A 7 -29.83 0.08 2.87
C ARG A 7 -28.49 0.57 3.40
N PHE A 8 -27.38 -0.08 3.03
CA PHE A 8 -26.03 0.34 3.42
C PHE A 8 -25.54 1.54 2.61
N GLU A 9 -25.86 1.63 1.32
CA GLU A 9 -25.46 2.74 0.43
C GLU A 9 -26.08 4.10 0.85
N VAL A 10 -27.27 4.08 1.47
CA VAL A 10 -27.98 5.29 1.95
C VAL A 10 -27.55 5.70 3.37
N MET A 11 -26.70 4.91 4.04
CA MET A 11 -26.18 5.27 5.37
C MET A 11 -25.12 6.37 5.27
N GLU A 12 -25.19 7.36 6.17
CA GLU A 12 -24.22 8.45 6.21
C GLU A 12 -22.81 7.97 6.60
N ASP A 13 -22.73 6.88 7.36
CA ASP A 13 -21.47 6.28 7.81
C ASP A 13 -20.71 5.63 6.64
N SER A 14 -19.47 6.06 6.43
CA SER A 14 -18.60 5.56 5.36
C SER A 14 -18.19 4.09 5.55
N TYR A 15 -18.00 3.64 6.79
CA TYR A 15 -17.67 2.24 7.10
C TYR A 15 -18.87 1.32 6.82
N LEU A 16 -20.09 1.76 7.15
CA LEU A 16 -21.29 0.99 6.83
C LEU A 16 -21.56 0.95 5.32
N ARG A 17 -21.26 2.04 4.58
CA ARG A 17 -21.27 2.02 3.11
C ARG A 17 -20.25 1.06 2.53
N GLU A 18 -19.05 0.99 3.11
CA GLU A 18 -17.99 0.06 2.70
C GLU A 18 -18.39 -1.40 2.97
N ARG A 19 -19.01 -1.72 4.13
CA ARG A 19 -19.64 -3.02 4.37
C ARG A 19 -20.75 -3.36 3.38
N GLY A 20 -21.46 -2.35 2.88
CA GLY A 20 -22.41 -2.52 1.77
C GLY A 20 -21.73 -3.10 0.53
N ASN A 21 -20.52 -2.64 0.20
CA ASN A 21 -19.72 -3.17 -0.90
C ASN A 21 -19.24 -4.60 -0.62
N ASP A 22 -18.84 -4.93 0.61
CA ASP A 22 -18.47 -6.31 0.98
C ASP A 22 -19.64 -7.29 0.84
N ILE A 23 -20.84 -6.90 1.29
CA ILE A 23 -22.07 -7.70 1.14
C ILE A 23 -22.43 -7.86 -0.34
N LYS A 24 -22.20 -6.82 -1.14
CA LYS A 24 -22.36 -6.86 -2.59
C LYS A 24 -21.37 -7.84 -3.22
N ASP A 25 -20.09 -7.80 -2.86
CA ASP A 25 -19.06 -8.72 -3.38
C ASP A 25 -19.37 -10.17 -3.02
N ILE A 26 -19.70 -10.46 -1.75
CA ILE A 26 -20.15 -11.79 -1.32
C ILE A 26 -21.39 -12.22 -2.11
N GLY A 27 -22.34 -11.32 -2.30
CA GLY A 27 -23.55 -11.60 -3.06
C GLY A 27 -23.28 -11.93 -4.53
N VAL A 28 -22.38 -11.19 -5.17
CA VAL A 28 -21.93 -11.45 -6.55
C VAL A 28 -21.18 -12.77 -6.62
N ARG A 29 -20.34 -13.11 -5.64
CA ARG A 29 -19.66 -14.41 -5.56
C ARG A 29 -20.63 -15.57 -5.43
N ILE A 30 -21.60 -15.46 -4.51
CA ILE A 30 -22.65 -16.48 -4.33
C ILE A 30 -23.45 -16.64 -5.61
N LEU A 31 -23.86 -15.54 -6.25
CA LEU A 31 -24.57 -15.56 -7.52
C LEU A 31 -23.73 -16.25 -8.61
N GLY A 32 -22.45 -15.91 -8.74
CA GLY A 32 -21.54 -16.56 -9.68
C GLY A 32 -21.38 -18.07 -9.44
N HIS A 33 -21.40 -18.51 -8.17
CA HIS A 33 -21.42 -19.94 -7.84
C HIS A 33 -22.76 -20.61 -8.18
N LEU A 34 -23.89 -19.92 -8.00
CA LEU A 34 -25.23 -20.43 -8.24
C LEU A 34 -25.59 -20.50 -9.73
N GLU A 35 -25.13 -19.54 -10.53
CA GLU A 35 -25.40 -19.50 -11.97
C GLU A 35 -24.74 -20.65 -12.74
N LYS A 36 -23.89 -21.47 -12.09
CA LYS A 36 -22.98 -22.40 -12.78
C LYS A 36 -22.34 -21.73 -13.99
N THR A 37 -22.07 -20.43 -13.88
CA THR A 37 -21.13 -19.77 -14.76
C THR A 37 -19.85 -20.47 -14.43
N ASP A 38 -19.56 -21.53 -15.18
CA ASP A 38 -18.28 -22.18 -15.22
C ASP A 38 -17.33 -21.00 -15.12
N ARG A 39 -16.55 -20.93 -14.05
CA ARG A 39 -15.28 -20.24 -14.10
C ARG A 39 -14.55 -21.00 -15.21
N ARG A 40 -14.87 -20.70 -16.48
CA ARG A 40 -14.10 -21.07 -17.65
C ARG A 40 -12.72 -20.78 -17.16
N LYS A 41 -11.90 -21.82 -16.92
CA LYS A 41 -10.58 -21.68 -16.29
C LYS A 41 -9.99 -20.40 -16.87
N MET A 42 -9.98 -19.30 -16.09
CA MET A 42 -9.78 -17.99 -16.70
C MET A 42 -8.40 -18.07 -17.31
N HIS A 43 -8.36 -18.09 -18.64
CA HIS A 43 -7.11 -18.35 -19.32
C HIS A 43 -6.41 -17.01 -19.42
N PHE A 44 -5.61 -16.72 -18.41
CA PHE A 44 -4.81 -15.51 -18.42
C PHE A 44 -3.71 -15.63 -19.48
N PRO A 45 -3.63 -14.70 -20.45
CA PRO A 45 -2.52 -14.67 -21.40
C PRO A 45 -1.18 -14.47 -20.66
N ARG A 46 -0.05 -14.68 -21.35
CA ARG A 46 1.27 -14.55 -20.71
C ARG A 46 1.58 -13.13 -20.23
N ASP A 47 1.08 -12.12 -20.93
CA ASP A 47 1.29 -10.71 -20.63
C ASP A 47 -0.07 -10.04 -20.39
N ALA A 48 -0.76 -10.50 -19.34
CA ALA A 48 -2.10 -10.04 -19.00
C ALA A 48 -2.06 -8.68 -18.31
N ILE A 49 -2.98 -7.79 -18.68
CA ILE A 49 -3.27 -6.57 -17.96
C ILE A 49 -4.66 -6.72 -17.37
N LEU A 50 -4.78 -6.62 -16.04
CA LEU A 50 -6.06 -6.74 -15.35
C LEU A 50 -6.75 -5.37 -15.36
N VAL A 51 -7.91 -5.29 -16.01
CA VAL A 51 -8.70 -4.06 -16.12
C VAL A 51 -10.07 -4.31 -15.51
N GLY A 52 -10.53 -3.38 -14.67
CA GLY A 52 -11.86 -3.46 -14.07
C GLY A 52 -12.33 -2.11 -13.56
N ASN A 53 -13.65 -1.93 -13.46
CA ASN A 53 -14.21 -0.72 -12.86
C ASN A 53 -14.01 -0.68 -11.35
N ASP A 54 -14.03 -1.85 -10.70
CA ASP A 54 -13.87 -2.01 -9.27
C ASP A 54 -13.13 -3.33 -9.03
N LEU A 55 -11.80 -3.25 -8.96
CA LEU A 55 -10.96 -4.42 -8.73
C LEU A 55 -10.76 -4.63 -7.22
N SER A 56 -10.91 -5.88 -6.78
CA SER A 56 -10.63 -6.29 -5.41
C SER A 56 -9.27 -6.98 -5.28
N VAL A 57 -8.80 -7.15 -4.03
CA VAL A 57 -7.61 -7.97 -3.74
C VAL A 57 -7.83 -9.44 -4.17
N GLY A 58 -9.06 -9.93 -4.14
CA GLY A 58 -9.42 -11.27 -4.61
C GLY A 58 -9.22 -11.44 -6.12
N ASP A 59 -9.49 -10.39 -6.89
CA ASP A 59 -9.29 -10.39 -8.35
C ASP A 59 -7.81 -10.40 -8.69
N LEU A 60 -7.00 -9.61 -7.99
CA LEU A 60 -5.55 -9.64 -8.12
C LEU A 60 -4.98 -11.04 -7.80
N ALA A 61 -5.45 -11.67 -6.72
CA ALA A 61 -5.02 -13.01 -6.31
C ALA A 61 -5.45 -14.12 -7.29
N ALA A 62 -6.47 -13.88 -8.12
CA ALA A 62 -6.92 -14.84 -9.11
C ALA A 62 -5.97 -14.93 -10.32
N VAL A 63 -5.16 -13.91 -10.58
CA VAL A 63 -4.21 -13.88 -11.69
C VAL A 63 -2.84 -14.39 -11.23
N PRO A 64 -2.22 -15.35 -11.94
CA PRO A 64 -0.84 -15.72 -11.65
C PRO A 64 0.10 -14.52 -11.80
N LEU A 65 0.85 -14.17 -10.75
CA LEU A 65 1.75 -13.01 -10.75
C LEU A 65 2.77 -13.04 -11.90
N SER A 66 3.21 -14.22 -12.33
CA SER A 66 4.14 -14.39 -13.47
C SER A 66 3.54 -13.97 -14.82
N ARG A 67 2.22 -13.78 -14.89
CA ARG A 67 1.49 -13.38 -16.09
C ARG A 67 0.94 -11.97 -16.02
N LEU A 68 0.85 -11.38 -14.84
CA LEU A 68 0.28 -10.06 -14.63
C LEU A 68 1.32 -8.98 -14.90
N LYS A 69 1.07 -8.14 -15.89
CA LYS A 69 1.96 -7.04 -16.30
C LYS A 69 1.55 -5.68 -15.81
N ALA A 70 0.26 -5.46 -15.59
CA ALA A 70 -0.26 -4.20 -15.05
C ALA A 70 -1.67 -4.37 -14.49
N LEU A 71 -2.08 -3.40 -13.67
CA LEU A 71 -3.42 -3.29 -13.12
C LEU A 71 -4.04 -1.94 -13.45
N VAL A 72 -5.30 -1.93 -13.88
CA VAL A 72 -6.05 -0.71 -14.21
C VAL A 72 -7.41 -0.78 -13.54
N SER A 73 -7.68 0.13 -12.61
CA SER A 73 -8.96 0.21 -11.91
C SER A 73 -9.67 1.54 -12.19
N GLY A 74 -10.95 1.47 -12.54
CA GLY A 74 -11.77 2.65 -12.75
C GLY A 74 -12.13 3.40 -11.46
N ARG A 75 -12.16 2.67 -10.34
CA ARG A 75 -12.37 3.21 -8.99
C ARG A 75 -11.14 3.01 -8.11
N GLY A 76 -11.12 3.74 -7.00
CA GLY A 76 -10.04 3.73 -6.04
C GLY A 76 -9.07 4.90 -6.21
N SER A 77 -8.14 5.01 -5.28
CA SER A 77 -7.09 6.03 -5.26
C SER A 77 -5.72 5.37 -5.13
N VAL A 78 -4.67 6.18 -5.29
CA VAL A 78 -3.27 5.74 -5.10
C VAL A 78 -3.05 5.18 -3.69
N ASN A 79 -3.87 5.57 -2.71
CA ASN A 79 -3.78 5.11 -1.32
C ASN A 79 -4.70 3.91 -1.01
N SER A 80 -5.41 3.36 -2.00
CA SER A 80 -6.27 2.20 -1.77
C SER A 80 -5.45 0.94 -1.47
N HIS A 81 -6.02 0.01 -0.71
CA HIS A 81 -5.39 -1.26 -0.34
C HIS A 81 -4.87 -2.03 -1.57
N LEU A 82 -5.61 -2.03 -2.67
CA LEU A 82 -5.19 -2.67 -3.92
C LEU A 82 -3.98 -1.96 -4.55
N ALA A 83 -3.96 -0.62 -4.57
CA ALA A 83 -2.87 0.15 -5.14
C ALA A 83 -1.57 -0.04 -4.38
N ILE A 84 -1.63 0.00 -3.04
CA ILE A 84 -0.48 -0.25 -2.15
C ILE A 84 0.07 -1.66 -2.36
N LEU A 85 -0.83 -2.66 -2.45
CA LEU A 85 -0.42 -4.05 -2.68
C LEU A 85 0.24 -4.24 -4.05
N ALA A 86 -0.33 -3.65 -5.10
CA ALA A 86 0.24 -3.73 -6.44
C ALA A 86 1.61 -3.04 -6.54
N GLU A 87 1.79 -1.91 -5.87
CA GLU A 87 3.08 -1.21 -5.75
C GLU A 87 4.13 -2.07 -5.01
N ALA A 88 3.74 -2.71 -3.90
CA ALA A 88 4.61 -3.62 -3.17
C ALA A 88 5.09 -4.78 -4.06
N LEU A 89 4.19 -5.34 -4.87
CA LEU A 89 4.46 -6.38 -5.86
C LEU A 89 5.23 -5.88 -7.10
N GLY A 90 5.46 -4.57 -7.23
CA GLY A 90 6.17 -3.98 -8.36
C GLY A 90 5.37 -4.01 -9.68
N ILE A 91 4.04 -4.04 -9.60
CA ILE A 91 3.15 -4.10 -10.76
C ILE A 91 2.75 -2.67 -11.15
N PRO A 92 3.04 -2.21 -12.39
CA PRO A 92 2.52 -0.95 -12.91
C PRO A 92 1.01 -0.84 -12.74
N THR A 93 0.55 0.21 -12.07
CA THR A 93 -0.84 0.33 -11.64
C THR A 93 -1.41 1.72 -11.94
N ALA A 94 -2.61 1.78 -12.51
CA ALA A 94 -3.38 3.00 -12.72
C ALA A 94 -4.73 2.88 -12.00
N MET A 95 -5.07 3.86 -11.16
CA MET A 95 -6.28 3.87 -10.35
C MET A 95 -7.14 5.10 -10.65
N GLY A 96 -8.45 4.98 -10.47
CA GLY A 96 -9.39 6.09 -10.64
C GLY A 96 -9.59 6.52 -12.09
N VAL A 97 -9.41 5.60 -13.03
CA VAL A 97 -9.54 5.89 -14.47
C VAL A 97 -11.02 6.01 -14.82
N GLN A 98 -11.45 7.21 -15.20
CA GLN A 98 -12.82 7.44 -15.60
C GLN A 98 -13.08 6.91 -17.02
N ASP A 99 -14.31 6.45 -17.25
CA ASP A 99 -14.82 6.05 -18.57
C ASP A 99 -13.99 4.99 -19.31
N LEU A 100 -13.53 3.94 -18.61
CA LEU A 100 -12.87 2.80 -19.22
C LEU A 100 -13.81 2.09 -20.23
N PRO A 101 -13.50 2.07 -21.54
CA PRO A 101 -14.33 1.40 -22.54
C PRO A 101 -14.05 -0.12 -22.51
N MET A 102 -14.57 -0.81 -21.49
CA MET A 102 -14.30 -2.23 -21.21
C MET A 102 -14.51 -3.12 -22.45
N GLU A 103 -15.53 -2.85 -23.25
CA GLU A 103 -15.86 -3.62 -24.47
C GLU A 103 -14.79 -3.48 -25.58
N LEU A 104 -14.05 -2.37 -25.63
CA LEU A 104 -12.96 -2.17 -26.59
C LEU A 104 -11.61 -2.71 -26.08
N ILE A 105 -11.47 -2.90 -24.77
CA ILE A 105 -10.21 -3.27 -24.14
C ILE A 105 -10.07 -4.79 -24.05
N ASP A 106 -11.17 -5.53 -23.87
CA ASP A 106 -11.11 -6.98 -23.71
C ASP A 106 -10.49 -7.68 -24.94
N GLY A 107 -9.52 -8.56 -24.69
CA GLY A 107 -8.73 -9.23 -25.72
C GLY A 107 -7.80 -8.33 -26.56
N GLY A 108 -7.81 -7.01 -26.32
CA GLY A 108 -6.99 -6.03 -27.04
C GLY A 108 -5.57 -5.91 -26.50
N THR A 109 -4.71 -5.23 -27.27
CA THR A 109 -3.39 -4.79 -26.77
C THR A 109 -3.53 -3.44 -26.10
N MET A 110 -2.90 -3.27 -24.95
CA MET A 110 -2.87 -2.02 -24.20
C MET A 110 -1.47 -1.75 -23.66
N ILE A 111 -1.10 -0.47 -23.58
CA ILE A 111 0.09 -0.01 -22.85
C ILE A 111 -0.39 0.73 -21.60
N VAL A 112 0.22 0.41 -20.46
CA VAL A 112 0.00 1.09 -19.17
C VAL A 112 1.30 1.75 -18.76
N ASP A 113 1.28 3.08 -18.74
CA ASP A 113 2.38 3.89 -18.24
C ASP A 113 2.08 4.29 -16.79
N GLY A 114 2.68 3.56 -15.85
CA GLY A 114 2.52 3.83 -14.42
C GLY A 114 3.24 5.10 -13.94
N PHE A 115 4.13 5.68 -14.74
CA PHE A 115 4.85 6.92 -14.37
C PHE A 115 4.02 8.16 -14.70
N GLN A 116 3.47 8.21 -15.91
CA GLN A 116 2.66 9.36 -16.37
C GLN A 116 1.16 9.15 -16.17
N GLY A 117 0.73 7.94 -15.81
CA GLY A 117 -0.69 7.58 -15.70
C GLY A 117 -1.38 7.45 -17.06
N ASN A 118 -0.62 7.26 -18.15
CA ASN A 118 -1.18 7.16 -19.50
C ASN A 118 -1.62 5.73 -19.81
N LEU A 119 -2.80 5.61 -20.41
CA LEU A 119 -3.35 4.35 -20.91
C LEU A 119 -3.55 4.45 -22.41
N ILE A 120 -2.96 3.53 -23.17
CA ILE A 120 -3.06 3.52 -24.63
C ILE A 120 -3.65 2.19 -25.08
N THR A 121 -4.91 2.23 -25.50
CA THR A 121 -5.62 1.09 -26.10
C THR A 121 -5.29 0.99 -27.58
N ALA A 122 -5.13 -0.22 -28.11
CA ALA A 122 -4.81 -0.49 -29.51
C ALA A 122 -3.63 0.36 -30.04
N PRO A 123 -2.45 0.31 -29.39
CA PRO A 123 -1.34 1.18 -29.72
C PRO A 123 -0.82 0.93 -31.14
N THR A 124 -0.45 2.01 -31.82
CA THR A 124 0.21 1.96 -33.14
C THR A 124 1.60 1.35 -33.03
N ASN A 125 2.16 0.91 -34.16
CA ASN A 125 3.53 0.36 -34.16
C ASN A 125 4.58 1.38 -33.69
N SER A 126 4.38 2.68 -33.95
CA SER A 126 5.28 3.72 -33.45
C SER A 126 5.17 3.90 -31.93
N GLN A 127 3.96 3.81 -31.37
CA GLN A 127 3.76 3.84 -29.92
C GLN A 127 4.37 2.61 -29.24
N LYS A 128 4.20 1.42 -29.81
CA LYS A 128 4.85 0.19 -29.31
C LYS A 128 6.36 0.33 -29.30
N ALA A 129 6.96 0.72 -30.43
CA ALA A 129 8.40 0.90 -30.54
C ALA A 129 8.95 1.95 -29.55
N TYR A 130 8.19 3.03 -29.30
CA TYR A 130 8.56 4.04 -28.30
C TYR A 130 8.55 3.45 -26.89
N TYR A 131 7.48 2.78 -26.47
CA TYR A 131 7.39 2.21 -25.13
C TYR A 131 8.31 1.00 -24.90
N ASP A 132 8.60 0.21 -25.94
CA ASP A 132 9.64 -0.83 -25.90
C ASP A 132 11.02 -0.20 -25.62
N LYS A 133 11.31 0.96 -26.23
CA LYS A 133 12.55 1.70 -25.95
C LYS A 133 12.58 2.22 -24.51
N VAL A 134 11.49 2.83 -24.04
CA VAL A 134 11.37 3.31 -22.65
C VAL A 134 11.56 2.16 -21.66
N GLN A 135 10.90 1.02 -21.88
CA GLN A 135 11.06 -0.16 -21.04
C GLN A 135 12.51 -0.68 -21.04
N LYS A 136 13.17 -0.68 -22.20
CA LYS A 136 14.57 -1.11 -22.29
C LYS A 136 15.50 -0.17 -21.54
N GLU A 137 15.32 1.15 -21.69
CA GLU A 137 16.08 2.16 -20.96
C GLU A 137 15.92 2.01 -19.45
N GLU A 138 14.69 1.75 -18.99
CA GLU A 138 14.40 1.47 -17.57
C GLU A 138 15.08 0.18 -17.09
N LEU A 139 15.04 -0.90 -17.88
CA LEU A 139 15.72 -2.15 -17.53
C LEU A 139 17.25 -2.02 -17.50
N ASP A 140 17.82 -1.22 -18.41
CA ASP A 140 19.26 -0.95 -18.44
C ASP A 140 19.66 -0.10 -17.21
N LEU A 141 18.87 0.93 -16.88
CA LEU A 141 19.06 1.72 -15.66
C LEU A 141 18.96 0.85 -14.39
N GLN A 142 17.97 -0.05 -14.31
CA GLN A 142 17.83 -0.97 -13.17
C GLN A 142 19.06 -1.87 -13.01
N ARG A 143 19.62 -2.38 -14.11
CA ARG A 143 20.86 -3.19 -14.07
C ARG A 143 22.07 -2.38 -13.59
N ASP A 144 22.19 -1.12 -14.02
CA ASP A 144 23.25 -0.23 -13.54
C ASP A 144 23.11 0.03 -12.03
N LEU A 145 21.88 0.24 -11.56
CA LEU A 145 21.57 0.45 -10.14
C LEU A 145 21.82 -0.81 -9.28
N GLU A 146 21.54 -2.00 -9.80
CA GLU A 146 21.87 -3.26 -9.11
C GLU A 146 23.37 -3.38 -8.83
N GLY A 147 24.22 -2.90 -9.74
CA GLY A 147 25.67 -2.92 -9.58
C GLY A 147 26.18 -2.07 -8.41
N ILE A 148 25.42 -1.06 -7.98
CA ILE A 148 25.81 -0.13 -6.92
C ILE A 148 25.11 -0.38 -5.58
N LYS A 149 24.17 -1.33 -5.51
CA LYS A 149 23.33 -1.56 -4.31
C LYS A 149 24.11 -1.90 -3.04
N ASN A 150 25.29 -2.51 -3.18
CA ASN A 150 26.16 -2.89 -2.07
C ASN A 150 27.28 -1.87 -1.78
N LEU A 151 27.36 -0.78 -2.54
CA LEU A 151 28.38 0.24 -2.34
C LEU A 151 28.01 1.13 -1.16
N SER A 152 29.02 1.54 -0.38
CA SER A 152 28.79 2.52 0.68
C SER A 152 28.35 3.85 0.07
N CYS A 153 27.26 4.44 0.56
CA CYS A 153 26.80 5.74 0.11
C CYS A 153 27.79 6.84 0.52
N ARG A 154 28.58 7.31 -0.45
CA ARG A 154 29.60 8.35 -0.28
C ARG A 154 29.54 9.35 -1.42
N THR A 155 29.67 10.62 -1.08
CA THR A 155 29.83 11.69 -2.07
C THR A 155 31.23 11.64 -2.71
N PRO A 156 31.45 12.28 -3.88
CA PRO A 156 32.76 12.34 -4.51
C PRO A 156 33.86 12.99 -3.66
N ASP A 157 33.50 13.87 -2.72
CA ASP A 157 34.41 14.46 -1.72
C ASP A 157 34.56 13.63 -0.44
N GLY A 158 34.03 12.39 -0.42
CA GLY A 158 34.29 11.37 0.60
C GLY A 158 33.32 11.36 1.80
N ARG A 159 32.30 12.22 1.84
CA ARG A 159 31.34 12.28 2.94
C ARG A 159 30.41 11.08 2.90
N ARG A 160 30.33 10.34 4.02
CA ARG A 160 29.39 9.22 4.19
C ARG A 160 27.99 9.78 4.47
N THR A 161 27.00 9.27 3.76
CA THR A 161 25.58 9.44 4.08
C THR A 161 24.97 8.06 4.29
N LEU A 162 23.90 7.96 5.08
CA LEU A 162 23.18 6.71 5.27
C LEU A 162 21.92 6.72 4.43
N LEU A 163 21.68 5.64 3.68
CA LEU A 163 20.45 5.46 2.93
C LEU A 163 19.52 4.54 3.70
N TRP A 164 18.49 5.14 4.30
CA TRP A 164 17.47 4.41 5.03
C TRP A 164 16.16 4.35 4.28
N VAL A 165 15.39 3.30 4.54
CA VAL A 165 14.08 3.12 3.91
C VAL A 165 12.95 3.72 4.77
N ASN A 166 11.90 4.17 4.08
CA ASN A 166 10.61 4.48 4.68
C ASN A 166 9.63 3.36 4.32
N THR A 167 8.97 2.76 5.31
CA THR A 167 8.07 1.62 5.10
C THR A 167 6.91 1.64 6.11
N GLY A 168 5.80 0.97 5.78
CA GLY A 168 4.71 0.69 6.72
C GLY A 168 4.26 -0.78 6.73
N LEU A 169 4.84 -1.62 5.86
CA LEU A 169 4.44 -3.01 5.67
C LEU A 169 5.65 -3.94 5.76
N LEU A 170 5.44 -5.14 6.29
CA LEU A 170 6.47 -6.19 6.30
C LEU A 170 6.89 -6.61 4.89
N SER A 171 5.99 -6.54 3.91
CA SER A 171 6.29 -6.89 2.52
C SER A 171 7.41 -6.05 1.91
N ASP A 172 7.62 -4.82 2.40
CA ASP A 172 8.64 -3.93 1.88
C ASP A 172 10.04 -4.30 2.39
N VAL A 173 10.12 -5.07 3.47
CA VAL A 173 11.38 -5.33 4.19
C VAL A 173 12.37 -6.07 3.31
N ALA A 174 11.94 -7.19 2.71
CA ALA A 174 12.81 -8.00 1.84
C ALA A 174 13.32 -7.19 0.64
N LYS A 175 12.43 -6.40 0.01
CA LYS A 175 12.78 -5.52 -1.12
C LYS A 175 13.73 -4.41 -0.71
N SER A 176 13.59 -3.87 0.50
CA SER A 176 14.44 -2.81 1.03
C SER A 176 15.86 -3.30 1.32
N LEU A 177 15.98 -4.48 1.95
CA LEU A 177 17.26 -5.10 2.23
C LEU A 177 17.97 -5.52 0.94
N ASP A 178 17.25 -6.07 -0.03
CA ASP A 178 17.82 -6.42 -1.34
C ASP A 178 18.33 -5.19 -2.12
N ARG A 179 17.76 -4.01 -1.87
CA ARG A 179 18.18 -2.72 -2.43
C ARG A 179 19.29 -2.01 -1.63
N GLY A 180 19.81 -2.64 -0.58
CA GLY A 180 20.95 -2.11 0.19
C GLY A 180 20.59 -1.08 1.26
N ALA A 181 19.35 -1.08 1.76
CA ALA A 181 18.96 -0.17 2.85
C ALA A 181 19.81 -0.40 4.11
N GLU A 182 20.40 0.67 4.65
CA GLU A 182 21.25 0.66 5.85
C GLU A 182 20.46 0.92 7.14
N GLY A 183 19.17 0.58 7.14
CA GLY A 183 18.22 0.78 8.24
C GLY A 183 16.88 1.38 7.81
N VAL A 184 16.02 1.65 8.79
CA VAL A 184 14.69 2.25 8.61
C VAL A 184 14.69 3.67 9.17
N GLY A 185 14.49 4.64 8.29
CA GLY A 185 14.41 6.06 8.62
C GLY A 185 13.03 6.48 9.07
N LEU A 186 12.00 5.76 8.61
CA LEU A 186 10.62 5.94 9.01
C LEU A 186 9.84 4.63 8.85
N TYR A 187 9.44 4.03 9.97
CA TYR A 187 8.38 3.04 10.01
C TYR A 187 7.06 3.72 10.37
N ARG A 188 6.12 3.68 9.42
CA ARG A 188 4.76 4.23 9.53
C ARG A 188 3.86 3.22 10.19
N THR A 189 3.58 3.41 11.48
CA THR A 189 2.74 2.49 12.25
C THR A 189 1.27 2.52 11.81
N GLU A 190 0.81 3.63 11.23
CA GLU A 190 -0.59 3.84 10.85
C GLU A 190 -1.13 2.79 9.88
N VAL A 191 -0.27 2.27 9.01
CA VAL A 191 -0.68 1.27 8.01
C VAL A 191 -1.20 0.02 8.69
N TYR A 192 -0.50 -0.47 9.72
CA TYR A 192 -0.96 -1.61 10.49
C TYR A 192 -2.29 -1.32 11.21
N PHE A 193 -2.45 -0.12 11.78
CA PHE A 193 -3.71 0.26 12.45
C PHE A 193 -4.88 0.33 11.46
N MET A 194 -4.67 0.87 10.25
CA MET A 194 -5.71 0.97 9.21
C MET A 194 -6.16 -0.41 8.70
N MET A 195 -5.28 -1.41 8.71
CA MET A 195 -5.58 -2.77 8.25
C MET A 195 -6.38 -3.60 9.26
N ASN A 196 -6.54 -3.13 10.50
CA ASN A 196 -7.30 -3.83 11.55
C ASN A 196 -8.73 -3.30 11.65
N GLU A 197 -9.64 -4.08 12.25
CA GLU A 197 -11.03 -3.65 12.51
C GLU A 197 -11.18 -2.93 13.87
N ALA A 198 -10.15 -2.94 14.70
CA ALA A 198 -10.08 -2.29 16.00
C ALA A 198 -8.64 -1.86 16.30
N PHE A 199 -8.45 -1.09 17.38
CA PHE A 199 -7.11 -0.77 17.85
C PHE A 199 -6.35 -2.06 18.22
N PRO A 200 -5.17 -2.31 17.62
CA PRO A 200 -4.39 -3.48 17.94
C PRO A 200 -3.90 -3.41 19.39
N THR A 201 -3.94 -4.55 20.06
CA THR A 201 -3.44 -4.71 21.42
C THR A 201 -1.94 -4.45 21.51
N GLU A 202 -1.44 -4.16 22.71
CA GLU A 202 0.00 -4.00 22.95
C GLU A 202 0.81 -5.22 22.48
N GLU A 203 0.28 -6.43 22.65
CA GLU A 203 0.99 -7.66 22.28
C GLU A 203 1.02 -7.87 20.76
N GLU A 204 -0.08 -7.59 20.05
CA GLU A 204 -0.11 -7.60 18.59
C GLU A 204 0.88 -6.58 18.00
N GLN A 205 0.87 -5.36 18.55
CA GLN A 205 1.84 -4.32 18.20
C GLN A 205 3.29 -4.76 18.48
N ARG A 206 3.55 -5.39 19.63
CA ARG A 206 4.89 -5.87 20.00
C ARG A 206 5.39 -6.90 19.00
N LEU A 207 4.55 -7.85 18.58
CA LEU A 207 4.91 -8.89 17.63
C LEU A 207 5.31 -8.29 16.27
N ILE A 208 4.46 -7.42 15.70
CA ILE A 208 4.75 -6.80 14.40
C ILE A 208 5.98 -5.89 14.45
N TYR A 209 6.13 -5.07 15.50
CA TYR A 209 7.31 -4.23 15.68
C TYR A 209 8.58 -5.08 15.82
N ARG A 210 8.50 -6.21 16.53
CA ARG A 210 9.64 -7.11 16.70
C ARG A 210 10.09 -7.71 15.38
N GLU A 211 9.16 -8.14 14.52
CA GLU A 211 9.49 -8.67 13.20
C GLU A 211 10.26 -7.65 12.35
N HIS A 212 9.81 -6.38 12.35
CA HIS A 212 10.55 -5.30 11.69
C HIS A 212 11.94 -5.08 12.30
N MET A 213 12.05 -5.04 13.63
CA MET A 213 13.34 -4.87 14.32
C MET A 213 14.32 -6.00 13.99
N GLN A 214 13.86 -7.25 13.97
CA GLN A 214 14.66 -8.43 13.68
C GLN A 214 15.14 -8.44 12.23
N ALA A 215 14.25 -8.11 11.30
CA ALA A 215 14.57 -8.17 9.88
C ALA A 215 15.62 -7.13 9.45
N PHE A 216 15.66 -5.98 10.12
CA PHE A 216 16.68 -4.96 9.87
C PHE A 216 17.93 -5.09 10.74
N SER A 217 18.06 -6.13 11.57
CA SER A 217 19.24 -6.29 12.44
C SER A 217 20.54 -6.48 11.66
N PRO A 218 21.62 -5.75 12.00
CA PRO A 218 21.82 -4.86 13.17
C PRO A 218 21.54 -3.36 12.93
N TYR A 219 20.90 -3.00 11.82
CA TYR A 219 20.67 -1.61 11.42
C TYR A 219 19.60 -0.91 12.28
N PRO A 220 19.66 0.44 12.42
CA PRO A 220 18.70 1.18 13.22
C PRO A 220 17.29 1.16 12.59
N VAL A 221 16.27 1.21 13.44
CA VAL A 221 14.86 1.27 13.03
C VAL A 221 14.17 2.43 13.74
N THR A 222 13.67 3.39 12.95
CA THR A 222 12.95 4.56 13.46
C THR A 222 11.46 4.35 13.33
N MET A 223 10.79 4.04 14.45
CA MET A 223 9.34 3.86 14.51
C MET A 223 8.67 5.18 14.84
N ARG A 224 7.74 5.61 13.99
CA ARG A 224 6.89 6.76 14.28
C ARG A 224 5.66 6.30 15.05
N THR A 225 5.33 6.98 16.14
CA THR A 225 4.06 6.74 16.83
C THR A 225 2.88 7.10 15.94
N LEU A 226 1.69 6.67 16.33
CA LEU A 226 0.49 6.72 15.49
C LEU A 226 0.18 8.14 14.98
N ASP A 227 0.27 8.37 13.66
CA ASP A 227 -0.14 9.60 12.98
C ASP A 227 -1.48 9.45 12.24
N ILE A 228 -2.58 9.33 12.99
CA ILE A 228 -3.94 9.29 12.44
C ILE A 228 -4.59 10.68 12.45
N GLY A 229 -5.66 10.84 11.68
CA GLY A 229 -6.32 12.12 11.39
C GLY A 229 -5.91 12.69 10.03
N GLY A 230 -6.54 13.79 9.60
CA GLY A 230 -6.37 14.25 8.22
C GLY A 230 -7.10 13.35 7.22
N ASP A 231 -6.33 12.79 6.29
CA ASP A 231 -6.72 11.81 5.28
C ASP A 231 -6.60 10.35 5.74
N LYS A 232 -6.08 10.12 6.96
CA LYS A 232 -5.80 8.79 7.52
C LYS A 232 -6.84 8.41 8.56
N SER A 233 -8.04 8.10 8.10
CA SER A 233 -9.14 7.69 8.97
C SER A 233 -9.06 6.21 9.34
N LEU A 234 -9.25 5.90 10.62
CA LEU A 234 -9.50 4.53 11.07
C LEU A 234 -11.02 4.30 11.05
N PRO A 235 -11.53 3.24 10.39
CA PRO A 235 -12.97 3.01 10.31
C PRO A 235 -13.66 2.88 11.68
N TYR A 236 -12.93 2.34 12.66
CA TYR A 236 -13.37 2.14 14.05
C TYR A 236 -13.07 3.34 14.97
N PHE A 237 -12.45 4.40 14.46
CA PHE A 237 -12.17 5.63 15.20
C PHE A 237 -12.36 6.85 14.28
N PRO A 238 -13.62 7.19 13.94
CA PRO A 238 -13.92 8.25 12.99
C PRO A 238 -13.69 9.63 13.62
N ILE A 239 -12.91 10.46 12.92
CA ILE A 239 -12.67 11.87 13.27
C ILE A 239 -13.38 12.72 12.21
N LYS A 240 -14.33 13.58 12.64
CA LYS A 240 -15.04 14.52 11.76
C LYS A 240 -14.66 15.94 12.15
N GLU A 241 -13.95 16.62 11.25
CA GLU A 241 -13.54 18.02 11.40
C GLU A 241 -13.68 18.76 10.08
N GLU A 242 -13.87 20.07 10.16
CA GLU A 242 -13.96 20.93 8.97
C GLU A 242 -12.61 21.01 8.23
N ASN A 243 -11.50 21.01 8.98
CA ASN A 243 -10.13 21.01 8.44
C ASN A 243 -9.26 19.91 9.08
N PRO A 244 -9.36 18.66 8.61
CA PRO A 244 -8.65 17.52 9.20
C PRO A 244 -7.11 17.66 9.20
N PHE A 245 -6.53 18.41 8.24
CA PHE A 245 -5.08 18.61 8.17
C PHE A 245 -4.53 19.55 9.25
N LEU A 246 -5.34 20.47 9.77
CA LEU A 246 -4.96 21.42 10.82
C LEU A 246 -5.52 21.05 12.20
N GLY A 247 -6.42 20.06 12.24
CA GLY A 247 -7.17 19.67 13.43
C GLY A 247 -6.52 18.58 14.27
N TRP A 248 -7.34 17.67 14.75
CA TRP A 248 -7.02 16.64 15.73
C TRP A 248 -6.33 15.44 15.05
N ARG A 249 -4.99 15.50 14.99
CA ARG A 249 -4.16 14.47 14.36
C ARG A 249 -2.81 14.27 15.04
N GLY A 250 -2.15 13.16 14.74
CA GLY A 250 -0.79 12.89 15.19
C GLY A 250 -0.67 12.82 16.72
N ILE A 251 0.34 13.50 17.26
CA ILE A 251 0.60 13.53 18.71
C ILE A 251 -0.60 14.07 19.51
N ARG A 252 -1.44 14.94 18.94
CA ARG A 252 -2.61 15.51 19.63
C ARG A 252 -3.61 14.43 20.04
N VAL A 253 -3.88 13.49 19.13
CA VAL A 253 -4.73 12.32 19.43
C VAL A 253 -4.08 11.46 20.50
N SER A 254 -2.77 11.26 20.43
CA SER A 254 -2.02 10.47 21.42
C SER A 254 -2.01 11.10 22.83
N LEU A 255 -2.01 12.44 22.92
CA LEU A 255 -2.05 13.17 24.19
C LEU A 255 -3.44 13.12 24.83
N ASP A 256 -4.51 13.18 24.03
CA ASP A 256 -5.89 13.04 24.52
C ASP A 256 -6.26 11.58 24.82
N HIS A 257 -5.60 10.61 24.17
CA HIS A 257 -5.77 9.17 24.36
C HIS A 257 -4.48 8.49 24.84
N PRO A 258 -4.05 8.76 26.09
CA PRO A 258 -2.79 8.25 26.63
C PRO A 258 -2.74 6.72 26.68
N GLU A 259 -3.87 6.03 26.74
CA GLU A 259 -3.96 4.57 26.71
C GLU A 259 -3.42 3.98 25.40
N ILE A 260 -3.74 4.60 24.26
CA ILE A 260 -3.27 4.18 22.93
C ILE A 260 -1.76 4.43 22.83
N PHE A 261 -1.34 5.63 23.23
CA PHE A 261 0.05 6.05 23.18
C PHE A 261 0.94 5.17 24.07
N LEU A 262 0.55 4.94 25.32
CA LEU A 262 1.30 4.13 26.26
C LEU A 262 1.40 2.66 25.83
N ALA A 263 0.31 2.08 25.31
CA ALA A 263 0.33 0.73 24.75
C ALA A 263 1.34 0.63 23.59
N GLN A 264 1.33 1.61 22.68
CA GLN A 264 2.24 1.65 21.54
C GLN A 264 3.70 1.81 21.97
N ILE A 265 4.00 2.73 22.89
CA ILE A 265 5.37 2.94 23.38
C ILE A 265 5.89 1.69 24.10
N ARG A 266 5.08 1.06 24.97
CA ARG A 266 5.47 -0.20 25.63
C ARG A 266 5.71 -1.31 24.62
N ALA A 267 4.86 -1.45 23.61
CA ALA A 267 5.04 -2.42 22.54
C ALA A 267 6.37 -2.21 21.79
N MET A 268 6.72 -0.97 21.43
CA MET A 268 7.99 -0.64 20.75
C MET A 268 9.19 -1.02 21.62
N ILE A 269 9.19 -0.61 22.90
CA ILE A 269 10.29 -0.90 23.83
C ILE A 269 10.44 -2.42 24.03
N ARG A 270 9.34 -3.12 24.32
CA ARG A 270 9.33 -4.59 24.48
C ARG A 270 9.74 -5.31 23.19
N ALA A 271 9.41 -4.78 22.03
CA ALA A 271 9.80 -5.36 20.75
C ALA A 271 11.33 -5.34 20.56
N SER A 272 12.01 -4.27 21.02
CA SER A 272 13.46 -4.11 20.90
C SER A 272 14.30 -5.01 21.82
N GLU A 273 13.69 -5.65 22.82
CA GLU A 273 14.41 -6.44 23.81
C GLU A 273 15.19 -7.61 23.17
N GLY A 274 16.50 -7.65 23.44
CA GLY A 274 17.40 -8.70 22.94
C GLY A 274 17.69 -8.65 21.44
N ILE A 275 17.43 -7.52 20.77
CA ILE A 275 17.78 -7.29 19.36
C ILE A 275 18.92 -6.28 19.27
N GLU A 276 19.87 -6.49 18.35
CA GLU A 276 21.02 -5.60 18.16
C GLU A 276 20.67 -4.27 17.49
N SER A 277 19.65 -4.28 16.62
CA SER A 277 19.08 -3.09 15.99
C SER A 277 18.72 -2.00 17.00
N TYR A 278 19.19 -0.78 16.73
CA TYR A 278 18.86 0.37 17.57
C TYR A 278 17.45 0.90 17.28
N LEU A 279 16.55 0.81 18.26
CA LEU A 279 15.22 1.41 18.20
C LEU A 279 15.30 2.93 18.39
N ARG A 280 14.66 3.66 17.47
CA ARG A 280 14.38 5.10 17.60
C ARG A 280 12.88 5.30 17.59
N ILE A 281 12.35 6.08 18.53
CA ILE A 281 10.94 6.44 18.57
C ILE A 281 10.82 7.90 18.11
N MET A 282 9.91 8.16 17.17
CA MET A 282 9.66 9.49 16.61
C MET A 282 8.19 9.88 16.83
N LEU A 283 7.96 11.10 17.30
CA LEU A 283 6.63 11.65 17.51
C LEU A 283 6.19 12.48 16.29
N PRO A 284 5.00 12.23 15.70
CA PRO A 284 4.47 13.03 14.60
C PRO A 284 3.85 14.35 15.09
N MET A 285 3.90 15.39 14.26
CA MET A 285 3.11 16.63 14.47
C MET A 285 3.40 17.41 15.77
N VAL A 286 4.59 17.25 16.35
CA VAL A 286 5.03 18.07 17.48
C VAL A 286 5.14 19.53 17.03
N SER A 287 4.49 20.44 17.76
CA SER A 287 4.38 21.86 17.42
C SER A 287 4.94 22.80 18.48
N SER A 288 5.13 22.29 19.71
CA SER A 288 5.66 23.03 20.85
C SER A 288 6.61 22.18 21.68
N VAL A 289 7.43 22.82 22.52
CA VAL A 289 8.38 22.13 23.42
C VAL A 289 7.69 21.43 24.58
N SER A 290 6.48 21.86 24.94
CA SER A 290 5.69 21.27 26.02
C SER A 290 5.01 19.96 25.66
N GLU A 291 4.84 19.69 24.37
CA GLU A 291 4.37 18.40 23.83
C GLU A 291 5.52 17.37 23.85
#